data_AF-A0A1E3R9D5-F1
#
_entry.id   AF-A0A1E3R9D5-F1
#
_cell.length_a   1.000
_cell.length_b   1.000
_cell.length_c   1.000
_cell.angle_alpha   90.00
_cell.angle_beta   90.00
_cell.angle_gamma   90.00
#
_symmetry.space_group_name_H-M   'P 1'
#
loop_
_entity.id
_entity.type
_entity.pdbx_description
1 polymer ?
#
loop_
_entity_poly.entity_id
_entity_poly.type
_entity_poly.pdbx_seq_one_letter_code
_entity_poly.pdbx_strand_id
1 'polypeptide(L)'
;MTQDPESEARPSALVFDGATDSVGELRLPQRESEMLPMADGPKMAGSYFSRRETVCTEQLSAAEHLASEIFTPHRLRYSRRGQRLNARLSAARIGAVTVGYLRYGADVELVNSTALDDYHINVPLTSYADSWCGSATAQATPTQAAVFLPGRPAGIKWAADCGQLCVKFSRTDLEYELEGLLGRPAVRPLNIAHSMDLTADSSRAWPALLSVLYREVSRPESIVQHPMTGRHFEQLLMHGFLLAQPHYQAMALAADQHAAPPPRVLRTALDLIEEHPERSWTTTDLAREVGISVRALQESFKRHVGLPPLTYLREVRLIRAHAELAASSESAVTVARVAMKWGFGHLGRFSAEYRRKFGVTPQHTLRAT
;
A
#
# COMPACT_ATOMS: atom_id res chain seq x y z
N MET A 1 36.48 41.87 -49.97
CA MET A 1 36.32 40.71 -50.88
C MET A 1 37.28 39.65 -50.37
N THR A 2 37.10 39.15 -49.16
CA THR A 2 36.05 38.19 -48.72
C THR A 2 36.14 36.91 -49.56
N GLN A 3 36.97 35.99 -49.07
CA GLN A 3 36.99 34.58 -49.45
C GLN A 3 35.92 33.85 -48.64
N ASP A 4 35.14 33.03 -49.34
CA ASP A 4 34.41 31.90 -48.76
C ASP A 4 35.40 30.91 -48.13
N PRO A 5 35.00 30.30 -47.01
CA PRO A 5 35.06 28.85 -46.99
C PRO A 5 33.82 28.18 -46.36
N GLU A 6 33.58 26.98 -46.91
CA GLU A 6 33.18 25.77 -46.19
C GLU A 6 31.74 25.65 -45.66
N SER A 7 30.97 24.99 -46.53
CA SER A 7 29.88 24.07 -46.21
C SER A 7 30.30 23.02 -45.17
N GLU A 8 29.74 23.10 -43.97
CA GLU A 8 29.60 21.96 -43.07
C GLU A 8 28.16 21.89 -42.52
N ALA A 9 27.55 20.73 -42.74
CA ALA A 9 26.17 20.44 -42.44
C ALA A 9 25.88 20.46 -40.92
N ARG A 10 24.76 21.09 -40.53
CA ARG A 10 24.09 20.84 -39.25
C ARG A 10 22.64 20.39 -39.49
N PRO A 11 22.15 19.41 -38.73
CA PRO A 11 20.86 18.77 -38.97
C PRO A 11 19.69 19.68 -38.61
N SER A 12 18.68 19.67 -39.47
CA SER A 12 17.40 20.35 -39.28
C SER A 12 16.73 19.93 -37.98
N ALA A 13 16.44 20.93 -37.15
CA ALA A 13 15.50 20.81 -36.04
C ALA A 13 14.11 20.50 -36.62
N LEU A 14 13.58 19.31 -36.31
CA LEU A 14 12.17 19.01 -36.47
C LEU A 14 11.42 19.73 -35.36
N VAL A 15 10.84 20.87 -35.74
CA VAL A 15 9.76 21.53 -35.02
C VAL A 15 8.56 20.60 -35.05
N PHE A 16 8.21 20.00 -33.91
CA PHE A 16 6.88 19.40 -33.73
C PHE A 16 5.92 20.50 -33.30
N ASP A 17 5.21 21.02 -34.29
CA ASP A 17 4.05 21.89 -34.11
C ASP A 17 2.90 21.10 -33.47
N GLY A 18 2.13 21.79 -32.64
CA GLY A 18 1.16 21.20 -31.73
C GLY A 18 -0.02 20.57 -32.46
N ALA A 19 -0.24 19.29 -32.17
CA ALA A 19 -1.56 18.68 -32.16
C ALA A 19 -1.77 18.06 -30.79
N THR A 20 -2.61 18.71 -29.99
CA THR A 20 -3.22 18.13 -28.79
C THR A 20 -4.07 16.95 -29.21
N ASP A 21 -3.49 15.75 -29.20
CA ASP A 21 -4.24 14.50 -29.26
C ASP A 21 -3.98 13.70 -27.98
N SER A 22 -5.10 13.37 -27.35
CA SER A 22 -5.27 12.56 -26.15
C SER A 22 -4.27 11.40 -26.03
N VAL A 23 -3.45 11.44 -24.98
CA VAL A 23 -2.77 10.24 -24.46
C VAL A 23 -3.86 9.24 -24.12
N GLY A 24 -3.97 8.17 -24.92
CA GLY A 24 -5.02 7.16 -24.78
C GLY A 24 -5.10 6.62 -23.35
N GLU A 25 -6.29 6.70 -22.75
CA GLU A 25 -6.59 6.09 -21.46
C GLU A 25 -6.25 4.58 -21.50
N LEU A 26 -5.21 4.17 -20.78
CA LEU A 26 -4.93 2.76 -20.56
C LEU A 26 -5.99 2.21 -19.57
N ARG A 27 -7.09 1.66 -20.10
CA ARG A 27 -8.16 1.07 -19.28
C ARG A 27 -7.75 -0.29 -18.74
N LEU A 28 -7.88 -0.46 -17.42
CA LEU A 28 -7.96 -1.78 -16.79
C LEU A 28 -9.01 -2.63 -17.54
N PRO A 29 -8.77 -3.93 -17.76
CA PRO A 29 -9.75 -4.78 -18.44
C PRO A 29 -11.09 -4.71 -17.69
N GLN A 30 -12.14 -4.23 -18.38
CA GLN A 30 -13.46 -3.98 -17.78
C GLN A 30 -14.39 -5.20 -17.87
N ARG A 31 -13.97 -6.27 -18.56
CA ARG A 31 -14.79 -7.47 -18.81
C ARG A 31 -13.96 -8.75 -18.61
N GLU A 32 -14.57 -9.74 -17.95
CA GLU A 32 -13.96 -11.06 -17.68
C GLU A 32 -13.44 -11.75 -18.96
N SER A 33 -14.09 -11.52 -20.11
CA SER A 33 -13.73 -12.12 -21.41
C SER A 33 -12.41 -11.60 -22.01
N GLU A 34 -11.94 -10.44 -21.57
CA GLU A 34 -10.67 -9.86 -22.01
C GLU A 34 -9.49 -10.33 -21.15
N MET A 35 -9.76 -11.11 -20.09
CA MET A 35 -8.77 -11.44 -19.07
C MET A 35 -8.12 -12.81 -19.22
N LEU A 36 -8.72 -13.87 -19.81
CA LEU A 36 -8.03 -15.15 -20.12
C LEU A 36 -8.82 -16.14 -21.03
N PRO A 37 -8.14 -17.06 -21.74
CA PRO A 37 -8.73 -18.28 -22.30
C PRO A 37 -8.91 -19.38 -21.23
N MET A 38 -9.96 -20.18 -21.39
CA MET A 38 -10.31 -21.32 -20.52
C MET A 38 -9.45 -22.55 -20.85
N ALA A 39 -8.94 -23.27 -19.84
CA ALA A 39 -8.33 -24.59 -20.01
C ALA A 39 -8.76 -25.55 -18.88
N ASP A 40 -8.93 -26.82 -19.24
CA ASP A 40 -9.58 -27.89 -18.45
C ASP A 40 -8.65 -28.61 -17.44
N GLY A 41 -9.22 -28.95 -16.28
CA GLY A 41 -8.93 -30.17 -15.50
C GLY A 41 -7.87 -30.08 -14.38
N PRO A 42 -8.04 -30.77 -13.23
CA PRO A 42 -7.28 -30.48 -12.01
C PRO A 42 -6.00 -31.31 -11.88
N LYS A 43 -4.90 -30.69 -11.45
CA LYS A 43 -3.76 -31.36 -10.79
C LYS A 43 -3.15 -30.48 -9.69
N MET A 44 -2.97 -31.05 -8.51
CA MET A 44 -2.36 -30.43 -7.32
C MET A 44 -0.94 -30.95 -7.07
N ALA A 45 -0.19 -30.12 -6.31
CA ALA A 45 1.15 -30.27 -5.72
C ALA A 45 2.36 -29.76 -6.54
N GLY A 46 2.83 -28.55 -6.19
CA GLY A 46 4.19 -28.06 -6.45
C GLY A 46 4.32 -26.64 -7.03
N SER A 47 4.79 -25.70 -6.19
CA SER A 47 5.08 -24.27 -6.47
C SER A 47 3.85 -23.42 -6.79
N TYR A 48 3.70 -22.28 -6.12
CA TYR A 48 2.53 -21.38 -6.08
C TYR A 48 2.26 -20.69 -7.44
N PHE A 49 2.01 -21.51 -8.46
CA PHE A 49 1.79 -21.28 -9.88
C PHE A 49 3.06 -21.05 -10.72
N SER A 50 3.83 -22.14 -10.93
CA SER A 50 4.72 -22.25 -12.09
C SER A 50 3.96 -22.31 -13.43
N ARG A 51 2.61 -22.42 -13.42
CA ARG A 51 1.73 -22.34 -14.59
C ARG A 51 0.35 -21.72 -14.28
N ARG A 52 0.12 -20.50 -14.80
CA ARG A 52 -0.94 -20.08 -15.76
C ARG A 52 -2.43 -20.46 -15.58
N GLU A 53 -2.87 -21.27 -14.62
CA GLU A 53 -4.26 -21.78 -14.62
C GLU A 53 -5.21 -20.98 -13.73
N THR A 54 -6.36 -20.59 -14.29
CA THR A 54 -7.47 -20.06 -13.49
C THR A 54 -8.16 -21.23 -12.80
N VAL A 55 -8.10 -21.26 -11.48
CA VAL A 55 -8.76 -22.30 -10.69
C VAL A 55 -10.21 -21.90 -10.47
N CYS A 56 -11.12 -22.78 -10.89
CA CYS A 56 -12.55 -22.63 -10.66
C CYS A 56 -13.00 -23.61 -9.56
N THR A 57 -13.81 -23.16 -8.61
CA THR A 57 -14.38 -24.05 -7.59
C THR A 57 -15.74 -23.56 -7.09
N GLU A 58 -16.64 -24.50 -6.82
CA GLU A 58 -17.94 -24.25 -6.18
C GLU A 58 -17.91 -24.57 -4.67
N GLN A 59 -16.75 -24.99 -4.14
CA GLN A 59 -16.59 -25.35 -2.74
C GLN A 59 -15.97 -24.22 -1.93
N LEU A 60 -16.67 -23.75 -0.90
CA LEU A 60 -16.22 -22.65 -0.04
C LEU A 60 -14.88 -22.95 0.65
N SER A 61 -14.70 -24.17 1.14
CA SER A 61 -13.46 -24.61 1.81
C SER A 61 -12.27 -24.65 0.85
N ALA A 62 -12.46 -25.09 -0.39
CA ALA A 62 -11.41 -25.09 -1.40
C ALA A 62 -11.02 -23.67 -1.80
N ALA A 63 -12.01 -22.78 -1.98
CA ALA A 63 -11.78 -21.37 -2.26
C ALA A 63 -11.01 -20.67 -1.11
N GLU A 64 -11.42 -20.93 0.14
CA GLU A 64 -10.74 -20.41 1.35
C GLU A 64 -9.29 -20.87 1.41
N HIS A 65 -9.04 -22.17 1.20
CA HIS A 65 -7.71 -22.74 1.26
C HIS A 65 -6.78 -22.11 0.22
N LEU A 66 -7.22 -22.04 -1.04
CA LEU A 66 -6.44 -21.46 -2.14
C LEU A 66 -6.14 -19.97 -1.90
N ALA A 67 -7.16 -19.18 -1.56
CA ALA A 67 -6.96 -17.76 -1.33
C ALA A 67 -6.06 -17.50 -0.10
N SER A 68 -6.19 -18.33 0.94
CA SER A 68 -5.36 -18.25 2.15
C SER A 68 -3.90 -18.55 1.87
N GLU A 69 -3.67 -19.56 1.02
CA GLU A 69 -2.35 -20.01 0.61
C GLU A 69 -1.64 -18.94 -0.26
N ILE A 70 -2.37 -18.26 -1.14
CA ILE A 70 -1.81 -17.25 -2.05
C ILE A 70 -1.54 -15.92 -1.33
N PHE A 71 -2.55 -15.39 -0.61
CA PHE A 71 -2.51 -14.03 -0.08
C PHE A 71 -2.15 -14.02 1.39
N THR A 72 -3.05 -14.47 2.24
CA THR A 72 -2.92 -14.43 3.70
C THR A 72 -3.95 -15.35 4.34
N PRO A 73 -3.64 -16.06 5.44
CA PRO A 73 -4.61 -16.92 6.13
C PRO A 73 -5.88 -16.18 6.54
N HIS A 74 -7.04 -16.69 6.13
CA HIS A 74 -8.35 -16.09 6.46
C HIS A 74 -9.46 -17.13 6.53
N ARG A 75 -10.65 -16.68 6.96
CA ARG A 75 -11.89 -17.46 6.91
C ARG A 75 -12.87 -16.84 5.93
N LEU A 76 -13.54 -17.69 5.15
CA LEU A 76 -14.65 -17.33 4.27
C LEU A 76 -15.97 -17.81 4.83
N ARG A 77 -16.99 -16.95 4.76
CA ARG A 77 -18.35 -17.26 5.19
C ARG A 77 -19.33 -16.68 4.18
N TYR A 78 -20.42 -17.39 3.90
CA TYR A 78 -21.51 -16.78 3.14
C TYR A 78 -22.16 -15.65 3.94
N SER A 79 -22.36 -14.50 3.32
CA SER A 79 -23.09 -13.38 3.92
C SER A 79 -24.61 -13.62 3.95
N ARG A 80 -25.11 -14.47 3.05
CA ARG A 80 -26.54 -14.86 2.94
C ARG A 80 -26.69 -16.37 2.79
N ARG A 81 -27.80 -16.92 3.28
CA ARG A 81 -28.14 -18.35 3.15
C ARG A 81 -28.59 -18.68 1.72
N GLY A 82 -28.37 -19.93 1.30
CA GLY A 82 -28.88 -20.46 0.02
C GLY A 82 -28.10 -20.03 -1.23
N GLN A 83 -26.98 -19.33 -1.06
CA GLN A 83 -26.11 -18.93 -2.17
C GLN A 83 -25.30 -20.11 -2.71
N ARG A 84 -24.94 -20.03 -3.99
CA ARG A 84 -24.02 -20.96 -4.63
C ARG A 84 -22.73 -20.24 -4.97
N LEU A 85 -21.60 -20.80 -4.56
CA LEU A 85 -20.29 -20.28 -4.90
C LEU A 85 -19.96 -20.60 -6.37
N ASN A 86 -19.34 -19.66 -7.07
CA ASN A 86 -18.68 -19.87 -8.35
C ASN A 86 -17.37 -19.10 -8.31
N ALA A 87 -16.42 -19.65 -7.55
CA ALA A 87 -15.16 -19.01 -7.29
C ALA A 87 -14.21 -19.19 -8.47
N ARG A 88 -13.55 -18.10 -8.87
CA ARG A 88 -12.51 -18.05 -9.88
C ARG A 88 -11.31 -17.33 -9.30
N LEU A 89 -10.17 -18.00 -9.30
CA LEU A 89 -8.93 -17.48 -8.74
C LEU A 89 -7.79 -17.69 -9.74
N SER A 90 -6.97 -16.66 -9.93
CA SER A 90 -5.72 -16.76 -10.66
C SER A 90 -4.71 -15.88 -9.96
N ALA A 91 -3.46 -16.33 -9.83
CA ALA A 91 -2.42 -15.53 -9.21
C ALA A 91 -1.04 -15.87 -9.78
N ALA A 92 -0.14 -14.92 -9.68
CA ALA A 92 1.27 -15.11 -9.94
C ALA A 92 2.11 -14.32 -8.94
N ARG A 93 3.31 -14.82 -8.72
CA ARG A 93 4.33 -14.16 -7.90
C ARG A 93 5.49 -13.73 -8.78
N ILE A 94 5.87 -12.46 -8.66
CA ILE A 94 7.04 -11.85 -9.30
C ILE A 94 7.88 -11.25 -8.19
N GLY A 95 8.98 -11.92 -7.83
CA GLY A 95 9.79 -11.52 -6.68
C GLY A 95 8.96 -11.47 -5.40
N ALA A 96 8.92 -10.32 -4.76
CA ALA A 96 8.17 -10.03 -3.53
C ALA A 96 6.79 -9.37 -3.79
N VAL A 97 6.35 -9.30 -5.05
CA VAL A 97 4.98 -8.93 -5.43
C VAL A 97 4.17 -10.18 -5.77
N THR A 98 2.98 -10.31 -5.19
CA THR A 98 1.96 -11.25 -5.66
C THR A 98 0.81 -10.47 -6.28
N VAL A 99 0.38 -10.85 -7.48
CA VAL A 99 -0.79 -10.28 -8.15
C VAL A 99 -1.74 -11.41 -8.50
N GLY A 100 -3.03 -11.22 -8.24
CA GLY A 100 -4.04 -12.18 -8.66
C GLY A 100 -5.40 -11.56 -8.90
N TYR A 101 -6.26 -12.35 -9.50
CA TYR A 101 -7.68 -12.08 -9.70
C TYR A 101 -8.50 -13.02 -8.82
N LEU A 102 -9.51 -12.46 -8.15
CA LEU A 102 -10.45 -13.22 -7.33
C LEU A 102 -11.88 -12.76 -7.62
N ARG A 103 -12.77 -13.73 -7.77
CA ARG A 103 -14.22 -13.57 -7.77
C ARG A 103 -14.84 -14.78 -7.11
N TYR A 104 -15.86 -14.60 -6.28
CA TYR A 104 -16.54 -15.72 -5.61
C TYR A 104 -17.90 -16.10 -6.18
N GLY A 105 -18.54 -15.20 -6.94
CA GLY A 105 -19.87 -15.45 -7.51
C GLY A 105 -20.99 -15.55 -6.46
N ALA A 106 -20.71 -15.18 -5.20
CA ALA A 106 -21.64 -15.17 -4.07
C ALA A 106 -21.26 -14.05 -3.10
N ASP A 107 -22.25 -13.53 -2.36
CA ASP A 107 -22.02 -12.60 -1.27
C ASP A 107 -21.29 -13.35 -0.15
N VAL A 108 -20.02 -13.01 0.06
CA VAL A 108 -19.16 -13.65 1.07
C VAL A 108 -18.47 -12.61 1.94
N GLU A 109 -18.20 -13.01 3.17
CA GLU A 109 -17.39 -12.26 4.11
C GLU A 109 -16.08 -13.02 4.36
N LEU A 110 -14.98 -12.31 4.12
CA LEU A 110 -13.63 -12.71 4.45
C LEU A 110 -13.23 -12.03 5.75
N VAL A 111 -12.73 -12.81 6.71
CA VAL A 111 -12.22 -12.28 7.98
C VAL A 111 -10.86 -12.88 8.28
N ASN A 112 -9.88 -12.01 8.52
CA ASN A 112 -8.59 -12.40 9.05
C ASN A 112 -8.69 -12.40 10.57
N SER A 113 -8.53 -13.58 11.17
CA SER A 113 -8.53 -13.73 12.64
C SER A 113 -7.23 -13.21 13.28
N THR A 114 -6.19 -12.98 12.50
CA THR A 114 -4.88 -12.47 12.92
C THR A 114 -4.53 -11.18 12.20
N ALA A 115 -3.53 -10.47 12.73
CA ALA A 115 -2.96 -9.33 12.04
C ALA A 115 -2.35 -9.77 10.69
N LEU A 116 -2.44 -8.91 9.67
CA LEU A 116 -1.79 -9.11 8.38
C LEU A 116 -0.26 -9.00 8.53
N ASP A 117 0.48 -9.77 7.74
CA ASP A 117 1.95 -9.69 7.71
C ASP A 117 2.47 -8.71 6.66
N ASP A 118 1.72 -8.57 5.56
CA ASP A 118 2.09 -7.86 4.34
C ASP A 118 1.12 -6.71 4.00
N TYR A 119 1.48 -5.88 3.02
CA TYR A 119 0.58 -4.88 2.46
C TYR A 119 -0.31 -5.53 1.39
N HIS A 120 -1.61 -5.26 1.42
CA HIS A 120 -2.55 -5.72 0.39
C HIS A 120 -3.28 -4.55 -0.25
N ILE A 121 -3.44 -4.58 -1.57
CA ILE A 121 -4.21 -3.59 -2.33
C ILE A 121 -5.21 -4.33 -3.18
N ASN A 122 -6.49 -4.03 -2.95
CA ASN A 122 -7.59 -4.67 -3.63
C ASN A 122 -8.32 -3.66 -4.51
N VAL A 123 -8.38 -3.96 -5.81
CA VAL A 123 -8.96 -3.12 -6.85
C VAL A 123 -10.13 -3.87 -7.48
N PRO A 124 -11.38 -3.58 -7.09
CA PRO A 124 -12.55 -4.10 -7.79
C PRO A 124 -12.51 -3.75 -9.27
N LEU A 125 -12.82 -4.72 -10.12
CA LEU A 125 -13.01 -4.50 -11.56
C LEU A 125 -14.50 -4.32 -11.90
N THR A 126 -15.36 -4.95 -11.10
CA THR A 126 -16.82 -4.87 -11.19
C THR A 126 -17.41 -4.69 -9.81
N SER A 127 -18.56 -4.00 -9.73
CA SER A 127 -19.30 -3.81 -8.48
C SER A 127 -18.44 -3.17 -7.38
N TYR A 128 -18.60 -3.61 -6.13
CA TYR A 128 -17.92 -3.05 -4.97
C TYR A 128 -17.60 -4.12 -3.91
N ALA A 129 -16.72 -3.76 -2.99
CA ALA A 129 -16.45 -4.53 -1.78
C ALA A 129 -16.30 -3.60 -0.58
N ASP A 130 -16.98 -3.90 0.52
CA ASP A 130 -16.82 -3.15 1.77
C ASP A 130 -15.70 -3.79 2.59
N SER A 131 -14.77 -3.02 3.12
CA SER A 131 -13.64 -3.54 3.88
C SER A 131 -13.37 -2.76 5.15
N TRP A 132 -12.64 -3.41 6.04
CA TRP A 132 -12.10 -2.79 7.24
C TRP A 132 -10.68 -3.27 7.52
N CYS A 133 -9.89 -2.39 8.14
CA CYS A 133 -8.52 -2.66 8.58
C CYS A 133 -8.26 -1.93 9.91
N GLY A 134 -8.17 -2.68 11.00
CA GLY A 134 -8.22 -2.12 12.35
C GLY A 134 -9.55 -1.39 12.60
N SER A 135 -9.48 -0.07 12.82
CA SER A 135 -10.66 0.79 13.00
C SER A 135 -11.10 1.54 11.74
N ALA A 136 -10.30 1.48 10.66
CA ALA A 136 -10.63 2.13 9.40
C ALA A 136 -11.58 1.26 8.59
N THR A 137 -12.52 1.89 7.88
CA THR A 137 -13.45 1.25 6.94
C THR A 137 -13.37 1.96 5.60
N ALA A 138 -13.60 1.23 4.51
CA ALA A 138 -13.63 1.76 3.16
C ALA A 138 -14.58 0.95 2.29
N GLN A 139 -15.14 1.57 1.25
CA GLN A 139 -15.80 0.88 0.17
C GLN A 139 -14.90 0.96 -1.07
N ALA A 140 -14.47 -0.20 -1.55
CA ALA A 140 -13.68 -0.30 -2.76
C ALA A 140 -14.61 -0.41 -3.97
N THR A 141 -14.23 0.25 -5.06
CA THR A 141 -14.94 0.30 -6.35
C THR A 141 -13.90 0.32 -7.48
N PRO A 142 -14.30 0.27 -8.77
CA PRO A 142 -13.35 0.39 -9.88
C PRO A 142 -12.51 1.66 -9.90
N THR A 143 -12.94 2.70 -9.18
CA THR A 143 -12.23 3.97 -9.06
C THR A 143 -11.56 4.16 -7.70
N GLN A 144 -11.73 3.23 -6.76
CA GLN A 144 -11.21 3.35 -5.40
C GLN A 144 -10.74 1.99 -4.88
N ALA A 145 -9.44 1.85 -4.64
CA ALA A 145 -8.89 0.62 -4.05
C ALA A 145 -9.00 0.62 -2.52
N ALA A 146 -9.10 -0.57 -1.94
CA ALA A 146 -8.86 -0.78 -0.51
C ALA A 146 -7.39 -1.13 -0.27
N VAL A 147 -6.78 -0.50 0.74
CA VAL A 147 -5.37 -0.69 1.09
C VAL A 147 -5.26 -1.22 2.52
N PHE A 148 -4.70 -2.40 2.71
CA PHE A 148 -4.58 -3.05 4.01
C PHE A 148 -3.13 -3.02 4.48
N LEU A 149 -2.94 -2.71 5.77
CA LEU A 149 -1.63 -2.54 6.39
C LEU A 149 -1.25 -3.75 7.23
N PRO A 150 0.04 -4.09 7.29
CA PRO A 150 0.52 -5.12 8.18
C PRO A 150 0.33 -4.71 9.66
N GLY A 151 0.27 -5.72 10.54
CA GLY A 151 0.08 -5.54 11.97
C GLY A 151 -1.36 -5.20 12.38
N ARG A 152 -2.35 -5.33 11.49
CA ARG A 152 -3.76 -5.03 11.78
C ARG A 152 -4.68 -6.18 11.35
N PRO A 153 -5.73 -6.51 12.14
CA PRO A 153 -6.79 -7.39 11.68
C PRO A 153 -7.59 -6.71 10.56
N ALA A 154 -8.13 -7.50 9.65
CA ALA A 154 -8.86 -7.00 8.49
C ALA A 154 -10.00 -7.94 8.09
N GLY A 155 -10.92 -7.40 7.30
CA GLY A 155 -11.98 -8.18 6.68
C GLY A 155 -12.60 -7.47 5.50
N ILE A 156 -13.29 -8.24 4.66
CA ILE A 156 -13.88 -7.80 3.40
C ILE A 156 -15.24 -8.46 3.24
N LYS A 157 -16.24 -7.67 2.87
CA LYS A 157 -17.55 -8.15 2.40
C LYS A 157 -17.59 -7.96 0.89
N TRP A 158 -17.61 -9.09 0.20
CA TRP A 158 -17.69 -9.15 -1.25
C TRP A 158 -19.13 -9.26 -1.70
N ALA A 159 -19.52 -8.40 -2.63
CA ALA A 159 -20.75 -8.59 -3.40
C ALA A 159 -20.59 -9.77 -4.38
N ALA A 160 -21.68 -10.48 -4.66
CA ALA A 160 -21.65 -11.66 -5.54
C ALA A 160 -21.11 -11.39 -6.96
N ASP A 161 -21.30 -10.18 -7.46
CA ASP A 161 -20.86 -9.71 -8.78
C ASP A 161 -19.51 -8.95 -8.74
N CYS A 162 -18.85 -8.88 -7.58
CA CYS A 162 -17.53 -8.28 -7.44
C CYS A 162 -16.44 -9.27 -7.85
N GLY A 163 -15.73 -8.96 -8.93
CA GLY A 163 -14.40 -9.49 -9.23
C GLY A 163 -13.36 -8.41 -8.94
N GLN A 164 -12.19 -8.78 -8.41
CA GLN A 164 -11.13 -7.81 -8.10
C GLN A 164 -9.74 -8.33 -8.40
N LEU A 165 -8.84 -7.39 -8.67
CA LEU A 165 -7.40 -7.61 -8.62
C LEU A 165 -6.93 -7.45 -7.17
N CYS A 166 -6.13 -8.40 -6.71
CA CYS A 166 -5.48 -8.39 -5.42
C CYS A 166 -3.98 -8.31 -5.63
N VAL A 167 -3.36 -7.28 -5.07
CA VAL A 167 -1.91 -7.09 -5.05
C VAL A 167 -1.44 -7.27 -3.62
N LYS A 168 -0.37 -8.04 -3.42
CA LYS A 168 0.33 -8.18 -2.14
C LYS A 168 1.77 -7.75 -2.32
N PHE A 169 2.22 -6.84 -1.47
CA PHE A 169 3.63 -6.46 -1.36
C PHE A 169 4.20 -7.02 -0.07
N SER A 170 5.34 -7.70 -0.16
CA SER A 170 6.15 -8.02 1.00
C SER A 170 6.39 -6.76 1.83
N ARG A 171 6.09 -6.85 3.13
CA ARG A 171 6.33 -5.72 4.04
C ARG A 171 7.78 -5.26 4.01
N THR A 172 8.70 -6.20 4.10
CA THR A 172 10.15 -5.91 4.18
C THR A 172 10.65 -5.23 2.92
N ASP A 173 10.25 -5.72 1.75
CA ASP A 173 10.73 -5.22 0.46
C ASP A 173 10.12 -3.84 0.14
N LEU A 174 8.81 -3.64 0.41
CA LEU A 174 8.18 -2.33 0.22
C LEU A 174 8.81 -1.27 1.14
N GLU A 175 9.08 -1.62 2.40
CA GLU A 175 9.75 -0.72 3.34
C GLU A 175 11.20 -0.43 2.91
N TYR A 176 11.93 -1.42 2.38
CA TYR A 176 13.29 -1.25 1.85
C TYR A 176 13.32 -0.33 0.62
N GLU A 177 12.39 -0.50 -0.31
CA GLU A 177 12.28 0.37 -1.49
C GLU A 177 11.94 1.82 -1.10
N LEU A 178 11.09 2.01 -0.08
CA LEU A 178 10.84 3.34 0.48
C LEU A 178 12.12 3.96 1.08
N GLU A 179 12.92 3.19 1.82
CA GLU A 179 14.19 3.65 2.39
C GLU A 179 15.17 4.08 1.29
N GLY A 180 15.23 3.32 0.19
CA GLY A 180 16.02 3.66 -0.99
C GLY A 180 15.59 4.98 -1.62
N LEU A 181 14.27 5.20 -1.76
CA LEU A 181 13.71 6.45 -2.28
C LEU A 181 13.96 7.64 -1.34
N LEU A 182 13.96 7.42 -0.03
CA LEU A 182 14.18 8.48 0.97
C LEU A 182 15.66 8.79 1.22
N GLY A 183 16.56 7.84 0.92
CA GLY A 183 17.98 7.91 1.31
C GLY A 183 18.19 7.79 2.83
N ARG A 184 17.20 7.34 3.59
CA ARG A 184 17.23 7.19 5.06
C ARG A 184 16.25 6.10 5.53
N PRO A 185 16.43 5.56 6.76
CA PRO A 185 15.51 4.57 7.31
C PRO A 185 14.06 5.06 7.38
N ALA A 186 13.10 4.17 7.10
CA ALA A 186 11.70 4.49 7.06
C ALA A 186 11.12 4.52 8.47
N VAL A 187 10.16 5.42 8.69
CA VAL A 187 9.41 5.50 9.95
C VAL A 187 8.29 4.46 9.91
N ARG A 188 8.28 3.52 10.86
CA ARG A 188 7.46 2.29 10.81
C ARG A 188 6.53 2.12 12.01
N PRO A 189 5.29 1.60 11.85
CA PRO A 189 4.63 1.28 10.59
C PRO A 189 4.34 2.49 9.70
N LEU A 190 4.27 2.22 8.39
CA LEU A 190 3.81 3.20 7.41
C LEU A 190 2.37 3.61 7.72
N ASN A 191 2.16 4.92 7.87
CA ASN A 191 0.83 5.49 8.06
C ASN A 191 0.22 5.81 6.69
N ILE A 192 -0.50 4.84 6.14
CA ILE A 192 -1.17 4.90 4.84
C ILE A 192 -2.70 4.81 5.08
N ALA A 193 -3.49 5.57 4.33
CA ALA A 193 -4.95 5.49 4.41
C ALA A 193 -5.46 4.11 3.92
N HIS A 194 -6.57 3.61 4.49
CA HIS A 194 -7.19 2.33 4.11
C HIS A 194 -7.85 2.36 2.71
N SER A 195 -7.71 3.45 1.98
CA SER A 195 -8.28 3.65 0.65
C SER A 195 -7.31 4.42 -0.23
N MET A 196 -7.37 4.15 -1.53
CA MET A 196 -6.60 4.86 -2.56
C MET A 196 -7.54 5.25 -3.70
N ASP A 197 -7.63 6.54 -4.00
CA ASP A 197 -8.32 7.03 -5.20
C ASP A 197 -7.49 6.64 -6.42
N LEU A 198 -8.07 5.92 -7.37
CA LEU A 198 -7.39 5.45 -8.59
C LEU A 198 -7.57 6.42 -9.77
N THR A 199 -8.37 7.45 -9.60
CA THR A 199 -8.69 8.46 -10.61
C THR A 199 -7.89 9.75 -10.44
N ALA A 200 -7.30 9.96 -9.26
CA ALA A 200 -6.44 11.10 -9.00
C ALA A 200 -5.20 11.08 -9.91
N ASP A 201 -4.75 12.27 -10.32
CA ASP A 201 -3.57 12.40 -11.18
C ASP A 201 -2.30 11.82 -10.56
N SER A 202 -2.19 11.89 -9.22
CA SER A 202 -1.06 11.32 -8.48
C SER A 202 -1.01 9.80 -8.56
N SER A 203 -2.15 9.14 -8.80
CA SER A 203 -2.28 7.68 -8.72
C SER A 203 -2.62 6.99 -10.03
N ARG A 204 -3.08 7.71 -11.06
CA ARG A 204 -3.57 7.11 -12.33
C ARG A 204 -2.55 6.20 -13.03
N ALA A 205 -1.25 6.45 -12.83
CA ALA A 205 -0.20 5.63 -13.41
C ALA A 205 -0.15 4.22 -12.79
N TRP A 206 -0.51 4.08 -11.52
CA TRP A 206 -0.42 2.81 -10.80
C TRP A 206 -1.40 1.73 -11.31
N PRO A 207 -2.70 2.02 -11.54
CA PRO A 207 -3.60 1.10 -12.23
C PRO A 207 -3.11 0.69 -13.62
N ALA A 208 -2.49 1.61 -14.35
CA ALA A 208 -1.93 1.32 -15.67
C ALA A 208 -0.74 0.35 -15.58
N LEU A 209 0.17 0.55 -14.63
CA LEU A 209 1.27 -0.38 -14.34
C LEU A 209 0.76 -1.76 -13.92
N LEU A 210 -0.24 -1.80 -13.05
CA LEU A 210 -0.88 -3.04 -12.63
C LEU A 210 -1.53 -3.76 -13.82
N SER A 211 -2.17 -3.02 -14.73
CA SER A 211 -2.75 -3.57 -15.95
C SER A 211 -1.70 -4.22 -16.85
N VAL A 212 -0.55 -3.55 -17.05
CA VAL A 212 0.57 -4.09 -17.83
C VAL A 212 1.11 -5.35 -17.18
N LEU A 213 1.36 -5.31 -15.87
CA LEU A 213 1.87 -6.46 -15.14
C LEU A 213 0.92 -7.65 -15.22
N TYR A 214 -0.38 -7.43 -14.99
CA TYR A 214 -1.40 -8.47 -15.08
C TYR A 214 -1.44 -9.09 -16.48
N ARG A 215 -1.41 -8.27 -17.55
CA ARG A 215 -1.39 -8.76 -18.93
C ARG A 215 -0.13 -9.55 -19.26
N GLU A 216 1.02 -9.09 -18.80
CA GLU A 216 2.29 -9.78 -19.01
C GLU A 216 2.34 -11.11 -18.28
N VAL A 217 1.91 -11.17 -17.02
CA VAL A 217 1.79 -12.42 -16.25
C VAL A 217 0.95 -13.47 -16.98
N SER A 218 -0.09 -13.03 -17.69
CA SER A 218 -1.00 -13.90 -18.45
C SER A 218 -0.43 -14.39 -19.78
N ARG A 219 0.72 -13.87 -20.25
CA ARG A 219 1.33 -14.25 -21.54
C ARG A 219 2.27 -15.45 -21.43
N PRO A 220 2.24 -16.37 -22.40
CA PRO A 220 3.33 -17.33 -22.60
C PRO A 220 4.66 -16.59 -22.84
N GLU A 221 5.75 -17.05 -22.22
CA GLU A 221 7.10 -16.47 -22.37
C GLU A 221 7.19 -14.99 -21.96
N SER A 222 6.44 -14.61 -20.92
CA SER A 222 6.46 -13.24 -20.42
C SER A 222 7.84 -12.82 -19.93
N ILE A 223 8.21 -11.59 -20.27
CA ILE A 223 9.44 -10.97 -19.80
C ILE A 223 9.48 -10.82 -18.27
N VAL A 224 8.34 -10.75 -17.59
CA VAL A 224 8.27 -10.60 -16.13
C VAL A 224 8.72 -11.86 -15.37
N GLN A 225 8.75 -13.01 -16.06
CA GLN A 225 9.26 -14.27 -15.49
C GLN A 225 10.79 -14.31 -15.51
N HIS A 226 11.44 -13.49 -16.34
CA HIS A 226 12.90 -13.37 -16.34
C HIS A 226 13.36 -12.60 -15.08
N PRO A 227 14.31 -13.11 -14.28
CA PRO A 227 14.63 -12.54 -12.95
C PRO A 227 15.00 -11.05 -12.96
N MET A 228 15.79 -10.61 -13.95
CA MET A 228 16.16 -9.20 -14.06
C MET A 228 14.96 -8.31 -14.34
N THR A 229 14.14 -8.69 -15.33
CA THR A 229 13.00 -7.88 -15.75
C THR A 229 11.90 -7.91 -14.70
N GLY A 230 11.61 -9.08 -14.12
CA GLY A 230 10.67 -9.23 -13.01
C GLY A 230 10.99 -8.31 -11.84
N ARG A 231 12.28 -8.19 -11.47
CA ARG A 231 12.72 -7.25 -10.43
C ARG A 231 12.41 -5.79 -10.77
N HIS A 232 12.62 -5.37 -12.02
CA HIS A 232 12.28 -4.00 -12.43
C HIS A 232 10.77 -3.75 -12.41
N PHE A 233 9.95 -4.74 -12.78
CA PHE A 233 8.49 -4.62 -12.68
C PHE A 233 7.99 -4.53 -11.24
N GLU A 234 8.58 -5.33 -10.35
CA GLU A 234 8.34 -5.26 -8.92
C GLU A 234 8.64 -3.87 -8.36
N GLN A 235 9.85 -3.36 -8.61
CA GLN A 235 10.28 -2.04 -8.14
C GLN A 235 9.38 -0.94 -8.71
N LEU A 236 9.08 -1.00 -10.01
CA LEU A 236 8.21 -0.01 -10.65
C LEU A 236 6.80 0.01 -10.04
N LEU A 237 6.23 -1.16 -9.71
CA LEU A 237 4.91 -1.23 -9.10
C LEU A 237 4.92 -0.77 -7.64
N MET A 238 5.97 -1.10 -6.88
CA MET A 238 6.16 -0.66 -5.50
C MET A 238 6.39 0.85 -5.41
N HIS A 239 7.30 1.39 -6.23
CA HIS A 239 7.56 2.84 -6.30
C HIS A 239 6.33 3.59 -6.78
N GLY A 240 5.65 3.08 -7.80
CA GLY A 240 4.38 3.63 -8.27
C GLY A 240 3.35 3.71 -7.15
N PHE A 241 3.22 2.66 -6.32
CA PHE A 241 2.33 2.67 -5.17
C PHE A 241 2.75 3.69 -4.11
N LEU A 242 4.03 3.71 -3.71
CA LEU A 242 4.56 4.61 -2.69
C LEU A 242 4.39 6.08 -3.12
N LEU A 243 4.67 6.41 -4.39
CA LEU A 243 4.52 7.76 -4.91
C LEU A 243 3.05 8.16 -5.09
N ALA A 244 2.18 7.22 -5.44
CA ALA A 244 0.76 7.46 -5.68
C ALA A 244 -0.06 7.62 -4.40
N GLN A 245 0.28 6.86 -3.36
CA GLN A 245 -0.53 6.78 -2.16
C GLN A 245 -0.09 7.83 -1.13
N PRO A 246 -1.01 8.72 -0.68
CA PRO A 246 -0.69 9.71 0.33
C PRO A 246 -0.24 9.02 1.62
N HIS A 247 1.00 9.26 1.98
CA HIS A 247 1.56 8.87 3.26
C HIS A 247 2.59 9.89 3.68
N TYR A 248 2.86 9.96 4.98
CA TYR A 248 3.75 10.97 5.55
C TYR A 248 5.10 11.08 4.81
N GLN A 249 5.67 9.94 4.45
CA GLN A 249 6.99 9.86 3.83
C GLN A 249 6.96 10.15 2.32
N ALA A 250 5.82 9.94 1.64
CA ALA A 250 5.63 10.40 0.26
C ALA A 250 5.77 11.91 0.10
N MET A 251 5.53 12.69 1.15
CA MET A 251 5.76 14.15 1.10
C MET A 251 7.25 14.51 0.94
N ALA A 252 8.15 13.70 1.52
CA ALA A 252 9.58 13.88 1.34
C ALA A 252 10.01 13.53 -0.09
N LEU A 253 9.34 12.54 -0.70
CA LEU A 253 9.55 12.12 -2.09
C LEU A 253 8.98 13.12 -3.11
N ALA A 254 7.76 13.62 -2.88
CA ALA A 254 7.06 14.55 -3.75
C ALA A 254 7.64 15.97 -3.72
N ALA A 255 8.38 16.31 -2.66
CA ALA A 255 9.11 17.57 -2.53
C ALA A 255 10.18 17.77 -3.62
N ASP A 256 10.47 16.74 -4.41
CA ASP A 256 11.48 16.76 -5.45
C ASP A 256 10.93 16.95 -6.87
N GLN A 257 9.60 16.93 -7.12
CA GLN A 257 9.10 16.90 -8.52
C GLN A 257 8.07 17.96 -8.94
N HIS A 258 6.90 18.18 -8.31
CA HIS A 258 5.94 19.16 -8.88
C HIS A 258 4.99 19.88 -7.90
N ALA A 259 5.01 19.58 -6.60
CA ALA A 259 4.39 20.45 -5.60
C ALA A 259 5.45 21.45 -5.12
N ALA A 260 5.08 22.70 -4.83
CA ALA A 260 5.98 23.57 -4.06
C ALA A 260 6.40 22.76 -2.82
N PRO A 261 7.70 22.50 -2.63
CA PRO A 261 8.16 21.61 -1.58
C PRO A 261 7.53 22.05 -0.26
N PRO A 262 7.16 21.11 0.65
CA PRO A 262 6.77 21.49 2.00
C PRO A 262 7.82 22.48 2.48
N PRO A 263 7.40 23.69 2.92
CA PRO A 263 8.34 24.75 3.24
C PRO A 263 9.45 24.17 4.11
N ARG A 264 10.71 24.56 3.90
CA ARG A 264 11.87 23.99 4.63
C ARG A 264 11.59 23.87 6.14
N VAL A 265 10.87 24.85 6.68
CA VAL A 265 10.37 24.90 8.06
C VAL A 265 9.48 23.73 8.47
N LEU A 266 8.58 23.25 7.60
CA LEU A 266 7.79 22.05 7.85
C LEU A 266 8.69 20.81 7.86
N ARG A 267 9.60 20.67 6.88
CA ARG A 267 10.53 19.53 6.84
C ARG A 267 11.38 19.47 8.11
N THR A 268 11.90 20.60 8.58
CA THR A 268 12.62 20.68 9.85
C THR A 268 11.74 20.30 11.04
N ALA A 269 10.48 20.75 11.09
CA ALA A 269 9.57 20.38 12.19
C ALA A 269 9.29 18.87 12.22
N LEU A 270 9.17 18.28 11.03
CA LEU A 270 9.00 16.85 10.83
C LEU A 270 10.23 16.07 11.28
N ASP A 271 11.42 16.48 10.85
CA ASP A 271 12.68 15.84 11.25
C ASP A 271 12.88 15.92 12.78
N LEU A 272 12.59 17.07 13.42
CA LEU A 272 12.64 17.22 14.88
C LEU A 272 11.73 16.23 15.63
N ILE A 273 10.53 15.98 15.09
CA ILE A 273 9.59 15.01 15.68
C ILE A 273 10.11 13.58 15.49
N GLU A 274 10.70 13.28 14.33
CA GLU A 274 11.15 11.93 13.99
C GLU A 274 12.45 11.51 14.68
N GLU A 275 13.36 12.46 14.85
CA GLU A 275 14.66 12.27 15.50
C GLU A 275 14.53 12.25 17.03
N HIS A 276 13.63 13.07 17.58
CA HIS A 276 13.44 13.21 19.03
C HIS A 276 11.98 13.08 19.47
N PRO A 277 11.29 11.96 19.15
CA PRO A 277 9.88 11.80 19.52
C PRO A 277 9.67 11.71 21.04
N GLU A 278 10.68 11.29 21.82
CA GLU A 278 10.65 11.24 23.29
C GLU A 278 10.60 12.62 23.96
N ARG A 279 11.10 13.67 23.29
CA ARG A 279 11.07 15.03 23.82
C ARG A 279 9.63 15.50 23.97
N SER A 280 9.32 16.18 25.09
CA SER A 280 8.00 16.77 25.39
C SER A 280 7.69 17.99 24.51
N TRP A 281 7.62 17.78 23.20
CA TRP A 281 7.28 18.83 22.24
C TRP A 281 5.88 19.40 22.48
N THR A 282 5.80 20.72 22.56
CA THR A 282 4.55 21.46 22.35
C THR A 282 4.50 22.00 20.91
N THR A 283 3.30 22.33 20.42
CA THR A 283 3.15 23.01 19.14
C THR A 283 3.92 24.34 19.12
N THR A 284 4.00 25.02 20.27
CA THR A 284 4.75 26.27 20.43
C THR A 284 6.26 26.05 20.33
N ASP A 285 6.78 24.97 20.92
CA ASP A 285 8.20 24.64 20.81
C ASP A 285 8.59 24.32 19.38
N LEU A 286 7.81 23.47 18.70
CA LEU A 286 8.04 23.15 17.28
C LEU A 286 7.99 24.41 16.41
N ALA A 287 7.01 25.29 16.64
CA ALA A 287 6.89 26.54 15.91
C ALA A 287 8.08 27.48 16.15
N ARG A 288 8.58 27.52 17.39
CA ARG A 288 9.77 28.30 17.77
C ARG A 288 11.04 27.75 17.11
N GLU A 289 11.28 26.44 17.20
CA GLU A 289 12.48 25.80 16.62
C GLU A 289 12.57 26.03 15.10
N VAL A 290 11.43 26.07 14.41
CA VAL A 290 11.39 26.28 12.95
C VAL A 290 11.11 27.72 12.53
N GLY A 291 11.00 28.64 13.48
CA GLY A 291 10.92 30.08 13.23
C GLY A 291 9.60 30.58 12.61
N ILE A 292 8.47 29.94 12.90
CA ILE A 292 7.15 30.35 12.38
C ILE A 292 6.10 30.48 13.48
N SER A 293 4.93 31.06 13.17
CA SER A 293 3.82 31.10 14.11
C SER A 293 3.17 29.73 14.30
N VAL A 294 2.59 29.48 15.47
CA VAL A 294 1.83 28.25 15.75
C VAL A 294 0.73 28.01 14.72
N ARG A 295 0.03 29.07 14.31
CA ARG A 295 -1.01 29.00 13.28
C ARG A 295 -0.45 28.57 11.93
N ALA A 296 0.66 29.16 11.49
CA ALA A 296 1.31 28.78 10.24
C ALA A 296 1.81 27.32 10.28
N LEU A 297 2.35 26.87 11.41
CA LEU A 297 2.75 25.47 11.62
C LEU A 297 1.54 24.54 11.49
N GLN A 298 0.44 24.83 12.19
CA GLN A 298 -0.77 24.00 12.15
C GLN A 298 -1.42 23.97 10.76
N GLU A 299 -1.49 25.11 10.07
CA GLU A 299 -2.01 25.18 8.70
C GLU A 299 -1.12 24.40 7.73
N SER A 300 0.21 24.49 7.88
CA SER A 300 1.19 23.74 7.06
C SER A 300 1.06 22.23 7.28
N PHE A 301 0.99 21.79 8.55
CA PHE A 301 0.72 20.40 8.90
C PHE A 301 -0.64 19.92 8.36
N LYS A 302 -1.70 20.71 8.50
CA LYS A 302 -3.01 20.35 7.96
C LYS A 302 -2.99 20.22 6.43
N ARG A 303 -2.37 21.18 5.73
CA ARG A 303 -2.33 21.22 4.27
C ARG A 303 -1.48 20.13 3.67
N HIS A 304 -0.34 19.82 4.29
CA HIS A 304 0.66 18.95 3.70
C HIS A 304 0.68 17.56 4.36
N VAL A 305 0.51 17.45 5.67
CA VAL A 305 0.54 16.18 6.44
C VAL A 305 -0.86 15.60 6.66
N GLY A 306 -1.91 16.41 6.58
CA GLY A 306 -3.30 16.00 6.88
C GLY A 306 -3.59 15.77 8.37
N LEU A 307 -2.59 15.93 9.24
CA LEU A 307 -2.71 15.75 10.70
C LEU A 307 -2.17 16.97 11.44
N PRO A 308 -2.74 17.35 12.61
CA PRO A 308 -2.14 18.35 13.48
C PRO A 308 -0.76 17.91 14.04
N PRO A 309 0.15 18.84 14.36
CA PRO A 309 1.53 18.52 14.77
C PRO A 309 1.64 17.55 15.96
N LEU A 310 0.85 17.77 17.02
CA LEU A 310 0.90 16.90 18.19
C LEU A 310 0.18 15.56 17.98
N THR A 311 -0.76 15.50 17.03
CA THR A 311 -1.33 14.22 16.59
C THR A 311 -0.28 13.43 15.83
N TYR A 312 0.47 14.09 14.94
CA TYR A 312 1.58 13.50 14.22
C TYR A 312 2.65 12.92 15.16
N LEU A 313 3.11 13.71 16.13
CA LEU A 313 4.06 13.26 17.16
C LEU A 313 3.54 12.04 17.94
N ARG A 314 2.26 12.01 18.31
CA ARG A 314 1.67 10.84 19.00
C ARG A 314 1.69 9.60 18.12
N GLU A 315 1.43 9.74 16.82
CA GLU A 315 1.50 8.62 15.89
C GLU A 315 2.91 8.02 15.84
N VAL A 316 3.94 8.88 15.73
CA VAL A 316 5.37 8.49 15.78
C VAL A 316 5.72 7.81 17.10
N ARG A 317 5.26 8.33 18.23
CA ARG A 317 5.51 7.71 19.55
C ARG A 317 4.87 6.33 19.68
N LEU A 318 3.64 6.14 19.19
CA LEU A 318 2.98 4.83 19.19
C LEU A 318 3.75 3.82 18.31
N ILE A 319 4.23 4.30 17.16
CA ILE A 319 5.09 3.60 16.20
C ILE A 319 6.36 3.09 16.91
N ARG A 320 7.12 3.99 17.55
CA ARG A 320 8.38 3.67 18.25
C ARG A 320 8.14 2.73 19.44
N ALA A 321 7.07 2.95 20.18
CA ALA A 321 6.68 2.07 21.29
C ALA A 321 6.35 0.65 20.81
N HIS A 322 5.63 0.50 19.70
CA HIS A 322 5.34 -0.81 19.12
C HIS A 322 6.61 -1.54 18.68
N ALA A 323 7.51 -0.84 17.97
CA ALA A 323 8.78 -1.42 17.54
C ALA A 323 9.62 -1.91 18.72
N GLU A 324 9.71 -1.11 19.80
CA GLU A 324 10.44 -1.51 21.01
C GLU A 324 9.77 -2.69 21.73
N LEU A 325 8.44 -2.71 21.84
CA LEU A 325 7.73 -3.85 22.44
C LEU A 325 7.89 -5.13 21.62
N ALA A 326 7.86 -5.04 20.30
CA ALA A 326 8.01 -6.18 19.40
C ALA A 326 9.44 -6.75 19.37
N ALA A 327 10.46 -5.88 19.48
CA ALA A 327 11.86 -6.28 19.53
C ALA A 327 12.31 -6.81 20.91
N SER A 328 11.49 -6.64 21.95
CA SER A 328 11.86 -7.00 23.32
C SER A 328 11.58 -8.48 23.59
N SER A 329 12.64 -9.28 23.76
CA SER A 329 12.58 -10.66 24.25
C SER A 329 12.90 -10.79 25.76
N GLU A 330 13.27 -9.69 26.41
CA GLU A 330 13.75 -9.69 27.79
C GLU A 330 12.64 -9.51 28.82
N SER A 331 12.71 -10.29 29.91
CA SER A 331 11.84 -10.19 31.08
C SER A 331 11.87 -8.84 31.81
N ALA A 332 12.86 -7.98 31.50
CA ALA A 332 13.05 -6.67 32.13
C ALA A 332 12.28 -5.52 31.44
N VAL A 333 11.72 -5.73 30.25
CA VAL A 333 10.95 -4.69 29.54
C VAL A 333 9.50 -4.73 30.02
N THR A 334 8.98 -3.60 30.50
CA THR A 334 7.57 -3.46 30.86
C THR A 334 6.87 -2.48 29.93
N VAL A 335 5.58 -2.74 29.66
CA VAL A 335 4.71 -1.81 28.92
C VAL A 335 4.76 -0.40 29.52
N ALA A 336 4.80 -0.30 30.85
CA ALA A 336 4.86 0.98 31.55
C ALA A 336 6.16 1.74 31.23
N ARG A 337 7.31 1.06 31.25
CA ARG A 337 8.61 1.66 30.92
C ARG A 337 8.65 2.17 29.48
N VAL A 338 8.18 1.36 28.53
CA VAL A 338 8.16 1.73 27.10
C VAL A 338 7.21 2.91 26.86
N ALA A 339 6.01 2.90 27.45
CA ALA A 339 5.07 4.00 27.34
C ALA A 339 5.67 5.32 27.86
N MET A 340 6.29 5.29 29.05
CA MET A 340 6.92 6.48 29.64
C MET A 340 8.10 6.98 28.80
N LYS A 341 8.95 6.08 28.30
CA LYS A 341 10.10 6.41 27.45
C LYS A 341 9.67 7.18 26.20
N TRP A 342 8.58 6.76 25.55
CA TRP A 342 8.05 7.44 24.36
C TRP A 342 7.06 8.57 24.69
N GLY A 343 7.05 9.07 25.92
CA GLY A 343 6.33 10.29 26.29
C GLY A 343 4.83 10.11 26.52
N PHE A 344 4.36 8.90 26.85
CA PHE A 344 2.98 8.66 27.29
C PHE A 344 2.87 8.67 28.82
N GLY A 345 2.35 9.75 29.39
CA GLY A 345 2.16 9.88 30.84
C GLY A 345 0.95 9.13 31.43
N HIS A 346 0.07 8.58 30.58
CA HIS A 346 -1.14 7.88 31.02
C HIS A 346 -1.24 6.48 30.40
N LEU A 347 -0.90 5.45 31.18
CA LEU A 347 -0.82 4.06 30.72
C LEU A 347 -2.15 3.52 30.17
N GLY A 348 -3.28 3.89 30.78
CA GLY A 348 -4.61 3.50 30.29
C GLY A 348 -4.93 4.08 28.92
N ARG A 349 -4.64 5.39 28.72
CA ARG A 349 -4.84 6.06 27.42
C ARG A 349 -3.91 5.50 26.37
N PHE A 350 -2.63 5.32 26.70
CA PHE A 350 -1.66 4.66 25.82
C PHE A 350 -2.17 3.29 25.37
N SER A 351 -2.62 2.44 26.30
CA SER A 351 -3.10 1.09 25.97
C SER A 351 -4.31 1.11 25.04
N ALA A 352 -5.25 2.05 25.24
CA ALA A 352 -6.43 2.22 24.39
C ALA A 352 -6.05 2.73 22.99
N GLU A 353 -5.20 3.76 22.90
CA GLU A 353 -4.74 4.32 21.63
C GLU A 353 -3.89 3.32 20.85
N TYR A 354 -3.01 2.60 21.54
CA TYR A 354 -2.22 1.51 20.98
C TYR A 354 -3.12 0.43 20.39
N ARG A 355 -4.10 -0.06 21.16
CA ARG A 355 -5.05 -1.08 20.67
C ARG A 355 -5.85 -0.60 19.47
N ARG A 356 -6.28 0.66 19.46
CA ARG A 356 -6.99 1.25 18.33
C ARG A 356 -6.13 1.28 17.06
N LYS A 357 -4.82 1.55 17.21
CA LYS A 357 -3.87 1.66 16.09
C LYS A 357 -3.40 0.28 15.58
N PHE A 358 -3.10 -0.65 16.47
CA PHE A 358 -2.47 -1.93 16.13
C PHE A 358 -3.41 -3.14 16.25
N GLY A 359 -4.66 -2.95 16.66
CA GLY A 359 -5.64 -4.03 16.89
C GLY A 359 -5.37 -4.92 18.12
N VAL A 360 -4.13 -4.94 18.63
CA VAL A 360 -3.70 -5.72 19.79
C VAL A 360 -3.29 -4.82 20.97
N THR A 361 -3.28 -5.36 22.19
CA THR A 361 -2.81 -4.59 23.36
C THR A 361 -1.28 -4.52 23.40
N PRO A 362 -0.69 -3.50 24.05
CA PRO A 362 0.77 -3.43 24.22
C PRO A 362 1.35 -4.68 24.90
N GLN A 363 0.62 -5.22 25.88
CA GLN A 363 1.00 -6.44 26.60
C GLN A 363 1.00 -7.67 25.68
N HIS A 364 0.07 -7.73 24.72
CA HIS A 364 0.03 -8.81 23.74
C HIS A 364 1.25 -8.73 22.82
N THR A 365 1.58 -7.55 22.29
CA THR A 365 2.79 -7.37 21.47
C THR A 365 4.05 -7.81 22.22
N LEU A 366 4.20 -7.39 23.48
CA LEU A 366 5.37 -7.75 24.31
C LEU A 366 5.50 -9.26 24.60
N ARG A 367 4.40 -10.01 24.55
CA ARG A 367 4.37 -11.46 24.82
C ARG A 367 4.37 -12.34 23.57
N ALA A 368 4.21 -11.72 22.40
CA ALA A 368 4.16 -12.43 21.11
C ALA A 368 5.55 -12.62 20.50
N THR A 369 6.58 -12.06 21.14
CA THR A 369 8.00 -12.29 20.90
C THR A 369 8.53 -13.30 21.91
#